data_AF-A0A3D4Z1P0-F1
#
_entry.id   AF-A0A3D4Z1P0-F1
#
_cell.length_a   1.000
_cell.length_b   1.000
_cell.length_c   1.000
_cell.angle_alpha   90.00
_cell.angle_beta   90.00
_cell.angle_gamma   90.00
#
_symmetry.space_group_name_H-M   'P 1'
#
loop_
_entity.id
_entity.type
_entity.pdbx_description
1 polymer ?
#
loop_
_entity_poly.entity_id
_entity_poly.type
_entity_poly.pdbx_seq_one_letter_code
_entity_poly.pdbx_strand_id
1 'polypeptide(L)'
;AIGNPADGFYAAGVMRKSGGWGEDVTDDEIVAAMKLLAETEGIFAETAGGVTLGVAKKLLEQGKIPRDESLVVCITGNGLKTQEVLLGKVGEPKIINAKLSEFDEIYEQVSECRSA
;
A
#
# COMPACT_ATOMS: atom_id res chain seq x y z
N ALA A 1 10.91 -5.35 -10.74
CA ALA A 1 10.13 -5.26 -11.99
C ALA A 1 10.56 -6.36 -12.97
N ILE A 2 9.66 -6.79 -13.87
CA ILE A 2 10.01 -7.66 -15.01
C ILE A 2 10.40 -6.75 -16.18
N GLY A 3 11.67 -6.80 -16.61
CA GLY A 3 12.18 -5.89 -17.65
C GLY A 3 11.61 -6.14 -19.06
N ASN A 4 11.21 -7.36 -19.38
CA ASN A 4 10.57 -7.70 -20.65
C ASN A 4 9.41 -8.69 -20.42
N PRO A 5 8.19 -8.21 -20.10
CA PRO A 5 7.05 -9.07 -19.83
C PRO A 5 6.57 -9.76 -21.11
N ALA A 6 6.41 -11.08 -21.06
CA ALA A 6 5.99 -11.90 -22.21
C ALA A 6 4.67 -11.39 -22.84
N ASP A 7 3.71 -10.99 -22.01
CA ASP A 7 2.41 -10.48 -22.46
C ASP A 7 2.34 -8.95 -22.56
N GLY A 8 3.47 -8.24 -22.46
CA GLY A 8 3.52 -6.79 -22.46
C GLY A 8 2.88 -6.15 -23.69
N PHE A 9 3.09 -6.75 -24.87
CA PHE A 9 2.49 -6.28 -26.10
C PHE A 9 0.95 -6.39 -26.08
N TYR A 10 0.42 -7.49 -25.55
CA TYR A 10 -1.03 -7.70 -25.43
C TYR A 10 -1.64 -6.75 -24.40
N ALA A 11 -1.00 -6.58 -23.24
CA ALA A 11 -1.45 -5.65 -22.20
C ALA A 11 -1.51 -4.21 -22.72
N ALA A 12 -0.46 -3.75 -23.40
CA ALA A 12 -0.44 -2.41 -24.00
C ALA A 12 -1.51 -2.25 -25.10
N GLY A 13 -1.78 -3.32 -25.86
CA GLY A 13 -2.85 -3.37 -26.84
C GLY A 13 -4.25 -3.22 -26.21
N VAL A 14 -4.53 -3.95 -25.14
CA VAL A 14 -5.81 -3.87 -24.40
C VAL A 14 -5.98 -2.49 -23.78
N MET A 15 -4.95 -1.95 -23.13
CA MET A 15 -4.98 -0.62 -22.52
C MET A 15 -5.33 0.48 -23.53
N ARG A 16 -4.72 0.46 -24.72
CA ARG A 16 -5.07 1.41 -25.79
C ARG A 16 -6.50 1.24 -26.28
N LYS A 17 -6.97 0.00 -26.44
CA LYS A 17 -8.34 -0.29 -26.93
C LYS A 17 -9.42 0.10 -25.92
N SER A 18 -9.15 -0.07 -24.62
CA SER A 18 -10.09 0.32 -23.56
C SER A 18 -10.02 1.80 -23.20
N GLY A 19 -9.04 2.55 -23.73
CA GLY A 19 -8.78 3.94 -23.30
C GLY A 19 -8.19 4.02 -21.89
N GLY A 20 -7.62 2.92 -21.39
CA GLY A 20 -7.00 2.85 -20.07
C GLY A 20 -5.63 3.51 -20.00
N TRP A 21 -5.09 3.54 -18.79
CA TRP A 21 -3.81 4.18 -18.45
C TRP A 21 -2.87 3.18 -17.78
N GLY A 22 -1.58 3.45 -17.91
CA GLY A 22 -0.50 2.74 -17.22
C GLY A 22 0.43 3.76 -16.62
N GLU A 23 0.99 3.44 -15.47
CA GLU A 23 1.78 4.37 -14.66
C GLU A 23 2.74 3.55 -13.77
N ASP A 24 3.83 4.17 -13.34
CA ASP A 24 4.81 3.57 -12.43
C ASP A 24 4.74 4.18 -11.02
N VAL A 25 5.29 3.44 -10.07
CA VAL A 25 5.50 3.87 -8.69
C VAL A 25 6.87 3.43 -8.21
N THR A 26 7.46 4.24 -7.35
CA THR A 26 8.71 3.98 -6.65
C THR A 26 8.53 2.95 -5.53
N ASP A 27 9.62 2.33 -5.08
CA ASP A 27 9.58 1.37 -3.97
C ASP A 27 9.01 1.98 -2.67
N ASP A 28 9.23 3.27 -2.44
CA ASP A 28 8.68 3.96 -1.27
C ASP A 28 7.18 4.22 -1.40
N GLU A 29 6.68 4.54 -2.60
CA GLU A 29 5.25 4.62 -2.87
C GLU A 29 4.55 3.26 -2.74
N ILE A 30 5.22 2.17 -3.15
CA ILE A 30 4.72 0.80 -2.97
C ILE A 30 4.52 0.52 -1.48
N VAL A 31 5.54 0.81 -0.66
CA VAL A 31 5.46 0.60 0.80
C VAL A 31 4.40 1.50 1.44
N ALA A 32 4.31 2.77 1.02
CA ALA A 32 3.30 3.68 1.51
C ALA A 32 1.88 3.19 1.19
N ALA A 33 1.66 2.64 -0.02
CA ALA A 33 0.39 2.05 -0.40
C ALA A 33 0.07 0.78 0.40
N MET A 34 1.06 -0.09 0.62
CA MET A 34 0.88 -1.28 1.47
C MET A 34 0.47 -0.90 2.90
N LYS A 35 1.13 0.11 3.48
CA LYS A 35 0.78 0.63 4.82
C LYS A 35 -0.60 1.24 4.86
N LEU A 36 -0.93 2.09 3.89
CA LEU A 36 -2.25 2.71 3.77
C LEU A 36 -3.36 1.66 3.80
N LEU A 37 -3.24 0.63 2.95
CA LEU A 37 -4.24 -0.42 2.84
C LEU A 37 -4.39 -1.24 4.13
N ALA A 38 -3.27 -1.52 4.81
CA ALA A 38 -3.27 -2.25 6.07
C ALA A 38 -3.86 -1.41 7.22
N GLU A 39 -3.53 -0.12 7.27
CA GLU A 39 -3.93 0.80 8.35
C GLU A 39 -5.40 1.25 8.23
N THR A 40 -5.95 1.37 7.01
CA THR A 40 -7.34 1.82 6.82
C THR A 40 -8.34 0.68 6.63
N GLU A 41 -7.96 -0.37 5.89
CA GLU A 41 -8.89 -1.48 5.53
C GLU A 41 -8.56 -2.79 6.23
N GLY A 42 -7.44 -2.89 6.95
CA GLY A 42 -6.98 -4.15 7.55
C GLY A 42 -6.53 -5.20 6.53
N ILE A 43 -6.22 -4.78 5.29
CA ILE A 43 -5.80 -5.69 4.21
C ILE A 43 -4.28 -5.64 4.07
N PHE A 44 -3.60 -6.74 4.41
CA PHE A 44 -2.16 -6.86 4.24
C PHE A 44 -1.79 -7.49 2.88
N ALA A 45 -1.45 -6.64 1.92
CA ALA A 45 -1.09 -7.02 0.55
C ALA A 45 0.43 -7.24 0.34
N GLU A 46 0.81 -8.03 -0.67
CA GLU A 46 2.21 -8.07 -1.15
C GLU A 46 2.58 -6.83 -1.99
N THR A 47 3.84 -6.74 -2.43
CA THR A 47 4.33 -5.62 -3.27
C THR A 47 3.51 -5.38 -4.53
N ALA A 48 3.01 -6.42 -5.20
CA ALA A 48 2.12 -6.29 -6.36
C ALA A 48 0.80 -5.57 -6.02
N GLY A 49 0.23 -5.83 -4.84
CA GLY A 49 -0.92 -5.10 -4.34
C GLY A 49 -0.57 -3.64 -4.00
N GLY A 50 0.61 -3.41 -3.44
CA GLY A 50 1.16 -2.06 -3.22
C GLY A 50 1.30 -1.25 -4.52
N VAL A 51 1.84 -1.86 -5.59
CA VAL A 51 1.91 -1.24 -6.93
C VAL A 51 0.52 -0.89 -7.44
N THR A 52 -0.42 -1.82 -7.38
CA THR A 52 -1.76 -1.63 -7.95
C THR A 52 -2.49 -0.49 -7.25
N LEU A 53 -2.44 -0.43 -5.91
CA LEU A 53 -3.04 0.66 -5.14
C LEU A 53 -2.30 1.99 -5.33
N GLY A 54 -0.96 1.98 -5.33
CA GLY A 54 -0.15 3.18 -5.52
C GLY A 54 -0.42 3.83 -6.88
N VAL A 55 -0.45 3.02 -7.95
CA VAL A 55 -0.81 3.47 -9.30
C VAL A 55 -2.25 3.99 -9.35
N ALA A 56 -3.20 3.27 -8.74
CA ALA A 56 -4.60 3.71 -8.70
C ALA A 56 -4.72 5.09 -8.03
N LYS A 57 -4.05 5.30 -6.89
CA LYS A 57 -3.99 6.59 -6.19
C LYS A 57 -3.39 7.68 -7.08
N LYS A 58 -2.24 7.42 -7.71
CA LYS A 58 -1.57 8.38 -8.61
C LYS A 58 -2.45 8.76 -9.80
N LEU A 59 -3.15 7.80 -10.41
CA LEU A 59 -4.08 8.06 -11.52
C LEU A 59 -5.33 8.85 -11.09
N LEU A 60 -5.84 8.63 -9.87
CA LEU A 60 -6.92 9.44 -9.27
C LEU A 60 -6.47 10.88 -9.00
N GLU A 61 -5.21 11.08 -8.56
CA GLU A 61 -4.63 12.40 -8.33
C GLU A 61 -4.36 13.15 -9.64
N GLN A 62 -3.96 12.44 -10.70
CA GLN A 62 -3.81 12.99 -12.04
C GLN A 62 -5.16 13.25 -12.75
N GLY A 63 -6.29 12.86 -12.16
CA GLY A 63 -7.63 12.98 -12.76
C GLY A 63 -7.86 12.05 -13.96
N LYS A 64 -7.08 10.98 -14.10
CA LYS A 64 -7.26 9.96 -15.15
C LYS A 64 -8.37 8.98 -14.83
N ILE A 65 -8.56 8.70 -13.53
CA ILE A 65 -9.70 7.93 -13.01
C ILE A 65 -10.66 8.93 -12.35
N PRO A 66 -11.94 8.96 -12.76
CA PRO A 66 -12.96 9.78 -12.10
C PRO A 66 -13.18 9.35 -10.64
N ARG A 67 -13.36 10.31 -9.73
CA ARG A 67 -13.54 10.03 -8.29
C ARG A 67 -14.97 9.62 -7.91
N ASP A 68 -15.91 9.87 -8.82
CA ASP A 68 -17.35 9.62 -8.68
C ASP A 68 -17.78 8.29 -9.29
N GLU A 69 -16.84 7.50 -9.81
CA GLU A 69 -17.08 6.16 -10.36
C GLU A 69 -16.59 5.05 -9.42
N SER A 70 -17.16 3.86 -9.60
CA SER A 70 -16.72 2.67 -8.86
C SER A 70 -15.40 2.13 -9.41
N LEU A 71 -14.44 1.90 -8.51
CA LEU A 71 -13.13 1.33 -8.84
C LEU A 71 -12.96 -0.03 -8.17
N VAL A 72 -12.45 -1.01 -8.92
CA VAL A 72 -12.02 -2.32 -8.38
C VAL A 72 -10.50 -2.39 -8.44
N VAL A 73 -9.87 -2.57 -7.29
CA VAL A 73 -8.41 -2.77 -7.15
C VAL A 73 -8.15 -4.25 -6.87
N CYS A 74 -7.48 -4.92 -7.80
CA CYS A 74 -7.17 -6.35 -7.67
C CYS A 74 -5.93 -6.57 -6.79
N ILE A 75 -6.12 -7.10 -5.59
CA ILE A 75 -5.03 -7.52 -4.70
C ILE A 75 -4.73 -9.00 -4.94
N THR A 76 -3.71 -9.26 -5.74
CA THR A 76 -3.41 -10.60 -6.28
C THR A 76 -2.62 -11.51 -5.34
N GLY A 77 -2.05 -10.97 -4.26
CA GLY A 77 -1.24 -11.76 -3.33
C GLY A 77 -1.20 -11.21 -1.91
N ASN A 78 -0.90 -12.13 -0.99
CA ASN A 78 -0.91 -11.90 0.45
C ASN A 78 0.43 -11.34 0.93
N GLY A 79 0.39 -10.36 1.84
CA GLY A 79 1.56 -9.65 2.36
C GLY A 79 2.62 -10.53 3.04
N LEU A 80 2.26 -11.73 3.50
CA LEU A 80 3.21 -12.71 4.06
C LEU A 80 4.27 -13.18 3.06
N LYS A 81 4.07 -12.97 1.75
CA LYS A 81 5.05 -13.33 0.72
C LYS A 81 6.26 -12.39 0.65
N THR A 82 6.09 -11.13 1.05
CA THR A 82 7.07 -10.07 0.84
C THR A 82 7.20 -9.21 2.09
N GLN A 83 7.36 -9.82 3.26
CA GLN A 83 7.43 -9.09 4.53
C GLN A 83 8.75 -8.32 4.67
N GLU A 84 9.80 -8.78 4.00
CA GLU A 84 11.14 -8.21 4.03
C GLU A 84 11.18 -6.75 3.56
N VAL A 85 10.29 -6.35 2.66
CA VAL A 85 10.21 -4.97 2.15
C VAL A 85 9.73 -3.97 3.20
N LEU A 86 9.12 -4.46 4.28
CA LEU A 86 8.62 -3.65 5.40
C LEU A 86 9.58 -3.59 6.58
N LEU A 87 10.66 -4.39 6.58
CA LEU A 87 11.66 -4.37 7.64
C LEU A 87 12.26 -2.97 7.78
N GLY A 88 12.21 -2.41 8.98
CA GLY A 88 12.66 -1.03 9.26
C GLY A 88 11.77 0.07 8.69
N LYS A 89 10.64 -0.26 8.05
CA LYS A 89 9.66 0.71 7.51
C LYS A 89 8.34 0.75 8.30
N VAL A 90 8.22 -0.08 9.33
CA VAL A 90 7.14 -0.11 10.32
C VAL A 90 7.68 0.23 11.70
N GLY A 91 6.81 0.69 12.60
CA GLY A 91 7.20 1.04 13.96
C GLY A 91 7.72 -0.16 14.73
N GLU A 92 8.72 0.05 15.58
CA GLU A 92 9.21 -0.99 16.49
C GLU A 92 8.32 -1.07 17.74
N PRO A 93 8.07 -2.29 18.27
CA PRO A 93 7.40 -2.45 19.55
C PRO A 93 8.19 -1.77 20.67
N LYS A 94 7.53 -0.91 21.46
CA LYS A 94 8.13 -0.39 22.71
C LYS A 94 8.20 -1.54 23.73
N ILE A 95 9.39 -1.81 24.25
CA ILE A 95 9.62 -2.85 25.26
C ILE A 95 9.39 -2.26 26.66
N ILE A 96 8.53 -2.90 27.44
CA ILE A 96 8.24 -2.55 28.84
C ILE A 96 8.46 -3.75 29.76
N ASN A 97 8.62 -3.49 31.05
CA ASN A 97 8.56 -4.55 32.05
C ASN A 97 7.13 -5.10 32.19
N ALA A 98 7.00 -6.26 32.82
CA ALA A 98 5.71 -6.89 33.12
C ALA A 98 4.94 -6.14 34.24
N LYS A 99 4.65 -4.86 34.03
CA LYS A 99 3.94 -3.96 34.94
C LYS A 99 2.88 -3.18 34.18
N LEU A 100 1.65 -3.20 34.71
CA LEU A 100 0.53 -2.46 34.11
C LEU A 100 0.79 -0.94 34.08
N SER A 101 1.44 -0.39 35.10
CA SER A 101 1.77 1.04 35.15
C SER A 101 2.65 1.50 33.98
N GLU A 102 3.60 0.68 33.53
CA GLU A 102 4.46 1.03 32.38
C GLU A 102 3.68 0.97 31.05
N PHE A 103 2.64 0.13 30.97
CA PHE A 103 1.74 0.12 29.83
C PHE A 103 0.90 1.40 29.80
N ASP A 104 0.31 1.79 30.93
CA ASP A 104 -0.56 2.97 31.04
C ASP A 104 0.21 4.25 30.64
N GLU A 105 1.44 4.42 31.14
CA GLU A 105 2.31 5.56 30.78
C GLU A 105 2.56 5.66 29.26
N ILE A 106 2.82 4.53 28.60
CA ILE A 106 3.02 4.51 27.14
C ILE A 106 1.72 4.75 26.39
N TYR A 107 0.62 4.18 26.88
CA TYR A 107 -0.69 4.31 26.24
C TYR A 107 -1.16 5.76 26.25
N GLU A 108 -0.99 6.48 27.35
CA GLU A 108 -1.31 7.92 27.45
C GLU A 108 -0.50 8.73 26.43
N GLN A 109 0.82 8.53 26.37
CA GLN A 109 1.69 9.21 25.40
C GLN A 109 1.28 8.97 23.93
N VAL A 110 0.90 7.73 23.59
CA VAL A 110 0.50 7.38 22.22
C VAL A 110 -0.89 7.93 21.90
N SER A 111 -1.79 7.97 22.87
CA SER A 111 -3.16 8.48 22.72
C SER A 111 -3.19 9.98 22.50
N GLU A 112 -2.35 10.74 23.22
CA GLU A 112 -2.16 12.17 23.00
C GLU A 112 -1.61 12.47 21.60
N CYS A 113 -0.62 11.70 21.14
CA CYS A 113 -0.03 11.84 19.80
C CYS A 113 -1.02 11.55 18.65
N ARG A 114 -2.03 10.70 18.87
CA ARG A 114 -3.06 10.38 17.87
C ARG A 114 -4.21 11.39 17.82
N SER A 115 -4.29 12.27 18.81
CA SER A 115 -5.36 13.24 18.97
C SER A 115 -4.99 14.65 18.50
N ALA A 116 -3.72 14.85 18.11
CA ALA A 116 -3.16 16.09 17.55
C ALA A 116 -2.97 15.97 16.04
#